data_AF-A0A0F9QX83-F1
#
_entry.id   AF-A0A0F9QX83-F1
#
_cell.length_a   1.000
_cell.length_b   1.000
_cell.length_c   1.000
_cell.angle_alpha   90.00
_cell.angle_beta   90.00
_cell.angle_gamma   90.00
#
_symmetry.space_group_name_H-M   'P 1'
#
loop_
_entity.id
_entity.type
_entity.pdbx_description
1 polymer ?
#
loop_
_entity_poly.entity_id
_entity_poly.type
_entity_poly.pdbx_seq_one_letter_code
_entity_poly.pdbx_strand_id
1 'polypeptide(L)'
;MKINKSFGQKIYIEWLDAYTTDGWTTFEAAMKESSNAFCKTNAFYLGQTKLFLVVCHTCGNSKDNSLMGVLNIPLKWIRKIR
;
A
#
# COMPACT_ATOMS: atom_id res chain seq x y z
N MET A 1 -14.07 -2.58 -2.60
CA MET A 1 -13.75 -1.22 -3.10
C MET A 1 -13.50 -1.28 -4.60
N LYS A 2 -14.09 -0.39 -5.39
CA LYS A 2 -13.82 -0.28 -6.84
C LYS A 2 -13.03 1.01 -7.07
N ILE A 3 -11.78 0.89 -7.49
CA ILE A 3 -10.87 2.03 -7.71
C ILE A 3 -11.06 2.53 -9.13
N ASN A 4 -11.42 3.81 -9.28
CA ASN A 4 -11.58 4.46 -10.59
C ASN A 4 -10.29 5.22 -10.95
N LYS A 5 -9.29 4.49 -11.46
CA LYS A 5 -7.98 5.01 -11.85
C LYS A 5 -7.52 4.36 -13.15
N SER A 6 -6.81 5.11 -13.97
CA SER A 6 -6.26 4.62 -15.24
C SER A 6 -4.88 4.00 -15.04
N PHE A 7 -4.51 3.03 -15.89
CA PHE A 7 -3.17 2.46 -15.91
C PHE A 7 -2.11 3.58 -16.02
N GLY A 8 -1.07 3.51 -15.20
CA GLY A 8 0.00 4.51 -15.13
C GLY A 8 -0.39 5.81 -14.42
N GLN A 9 -1.62 5.95 -13.91
CA GLN A 9 -2.00 7.13 -13.14
C GLN A 9 -1.26 7.16 -11.79
N LYS A 10 -0.64 8.29 -11.47
CA LYS A 10 -0.04 8.52 -10.14
C LYS A 10 -1.14 8.58 -9.09
N ILE A 11 -0.99 7.80 -8.03
CA ILE A 11 -1.91 7.72 -6.91
C ILE A 11 -1.13 7.76 -5.59
N TYR A 12 -1.78 8.31 -4.59
CA TYR A 12 -1.32 8.28 -3.22
C TYR A 12 -2.17 7.30 -2.42
N ILE A 13 -1.53 6.39 -1.70
CA ILE A 13 -2.20 5.30 -0.99
C ILE A 13 -1.78 5.33 0.48
N GLU A 14 -2.76 5.27 1.36
CA GLU A 14 -2.57 5.00 2.79
C GLU A 14 -3.18 3.64 3.12
N TRP A 15 -2.39 2.74 3.69
CA TRP A 15 -2.77 1.36 3.95
C TRP A 15 -2.10 0.79 5.19
N LEU A 16 -2.75 -0.21 5.79
CA LEU A 16 -2.19 -0.98 6.90
C LEU A 16 -1.13 -1.93 6.35
N ASP A 17 0.12 -1.71 6.71
CA ASP A 17 1.21 -2.64 6.39
C ASP A 17 1.43 -3.55 7.59
N ALA A 18 1.52 -4.85 7.30
CA ALA A 18 1.80 -5.87 8.31
C ALA A 18 3.32 -5.98 8.51
N TYR A 19 3.98 -4.86 8.84
CA TYR A 19 5.37 -4.89 9.28
C TYR A 19 5.42 -4.66 10.78
N THR A 20 5.63 -5.74 11.53
CA THR A 20 6.04 -5.70 12.93
C THR A 20 7.53 -5.38 12.95
N THR A 21 7.95 -4.37 13.69
CA THR A 21 9.36 -3.98 13.71
C THR A 21 10.28 -5.00 14.37
N ASP A 22 9.79 -6.00 15.12
CA ASP A 22 10.64 -7.07 15.68
C ASP A 22 9.85 -8.37 15.91
N GLY A 23 10.15 -9.43 15.14
CA GLY A 23 9.79 -10.82 15.48
C GLY A 23 8.33 -11.26 15.28
N TRP A 24 8.14 -12.59 15.21
CA TRP A 24 6.83 -13.23 15.16
C TRP A 24 6.02 -12.84 16.41
N THR A 25 4.87 -12.20 16.21
CA THR A 25 3.97 -11.76 17.30
C THR A 25 2.60 -12.46 17.19
N THR A 26 1.77 -12.34 18.24
CA THR A 26 0.40 -12.88 18.23
C THR A 26 -0.50 -12.07 17.30
N PHE A 27 -1.55 -12.69 16.75
CA PHE A 27 -2.52 -12.00 15.90
C PHE A 27 -3.13 -10.79 16.61
N GLU A 28 -3.49 -10.92 17.89
CA GLU A 28 -4.06 -9.84 18.68
C GLU A 28 -3.08 -8.68 18.89
N ALA A 29 -1.80 -8.98 19.16
CA ALA A 29 -0.75 -7.96 19.32
C ALA A 29 -0.45 -7.25 18.01
N ALA A 30 -0.32 -7.99 16.89
CA ALA A 30 -0.19 -7.41 15.56
C ALA A 30 -1.37 -6.51 15.23
N MET A 31 -2.60 -6.94 15.50
CA MET A 31 -3.80 -6.13 15.25
C MET A 31 -3.83 -4.87 16.10
N LYS A 32 -3.40 -4.93 17.36
CA LYS A 32 -3.31 -3.77 18.26
C LYS A 32 -2.25 -2.77 17.80
N GLU A 33 -1.06 -3.22 17.43
CA GLU A 33 0.01 -2.37 16.90
C GLU A 33 -0.35 -1.80 15.51
N SER A 34 -1.00 -2.60 14.67
CA SER A 34 -1.47 -2.19 13.33
C SER A 34 -2.47 -1.04 13.38
N SER A 35 -3.19 -0.85 14.49
CA SER A 35 -4.14 0.27 14.63
C SER A 35 -3.48 1.65 14.46
N ASN A 36 -2.15 1.74 14.55
CA ASN A 36 -1.35 2.95 14.29
C ASN A 36 -0.26 2.76 13.21
N ALA A 37 -0.05 1.55 12.68
CA ALA A 37 1.00 1.26 11.69
C ALA A 37 0.45 1.42 10.26
N PHE A 38 0.42 2.66 9.77
CA PHE A 38 0.00 2.96 8.40
C PHE A 38 1.21 3.29 7.53
N CYS A 39 1.26 2.66 6.37
CA CYS A 39 2.18 3.03 5.30
C CYS A 39 1.53 4.03 4.37
N LYS A 40 2.35 4.96 3.89
CA LYS A 40 1.99 6.00 2.92
C LYS A 40 2.89 5.86 1.71
N THR A 41 2.29 5.68 0.55
CA THR A 41 3.02 5.33 -0.67
C THR A 41 2.54 6.17 -1.84
N ASN A 42 3.49 6.81 -2.53
CA ASN A 42 3.28 7.32 -3.88
C ASN A 42 3.55 6.19 -4.87
N ALA A 43 2.62 5.95 -5.79
CA ALA A 43 2.73 4.86 -6.73
C ALA A 43 2.02 5.15 -8.06
N PHE A 44 2.32 4.35 -9.08
CA PHE A 44 1.58 4.31 -10.33
C PHE A 44 0.61 3.14 -10.32
N TYR A 45 -0.66 3.41 -10.64
CA TYR A 45 -1.70 2.39 -10.71
C TYR A 45 -1.42 1.42 -11.86
N LEU A 46 -1.32 0.12 -11.56
CA LEU A 46 -1.15 -0.91 -12.60
C LEU A 46 -2.45 -1.69 -12.83
N GLY A 47 -3.31 -1.79 -11.82
CA GLY A 47 -4.56 -2.52 -11.93
C GLY A 47 -5.12 -2.92 -10.58
N GLN A 48 -6.21 -3.69 -10.64
CA GLN A 48 -6.87 -4.21 -9.45
C GLN A 48 -7.35 -5.64 -9.74
N THR A 49 -7.11 -6.55 -8.81
CA THR A 49 -7.72 -7.89 -8.80
C THR A 49 -8.94 -7.91 -7.87
N LYS A 50 -9.56 -9.09 -7.68
CA LYS A 50 -10.65 -9.24 -6.69
C LYS A 50 -10.19 -8.92 -5.25
N LEU A 51 -8.91 -9.13 -4.94
CA LEU A 51 -8.38 -9.06 -3.57
C LEU A 51 -7.33 -7.96 -3.36
N PHE A 52 -6.64 -7.53 -4.42
CA PHE A 52 -5.49 -6.64 -4.33
C PHE A 52 -5.61 -5.43 -5.24
N LEU A 53 -5.09 -4.29 -4.77
CA LEU A 53 -4.66 -3.18 -5.61
C LEU A 53 -3.21 -3.44 -6.01
N VAL A 54 -2.91 -3.35 -7.31
CA VAL A 54 -1.57 -3.59 -7.87
C VAL A 54 -0.99 -2.25 -8.32
N VAL A 55 0.17 -1.89 -7.77
CA VAL A 55 0.82 -0.60 -8.07
C VAL A 55 2.32 -0.75 -8.23
N CYS A 56 2.94 0.15 -8.97
CA CYS A 56 4.38 0.31 -8.96
C CYS A 56 4.74 1.45 -8.00
N HIS A 57 5.30 1.14 -6.84
CA HIS A 57 5.64 2.18 -5.85
C HIS A 57 6.94 2.90 -6.25
N THR A 58 7.03 4.17 -5.87
CA THR A 58 8.22 4.98 -6.09
C THR A 58 9.16 4.92 -4.90
N CYS A 59 10.45 5.18 -5.13
CA CYS A 59 11.44 5.38 -4.07
C CYS A 59 11.18 6.71 -3.35
N GLY A 60 10.17 6.75 -2.46
CA GLY A 60 9.91 7.86 -1.53
C GLY A 60 10.00 9.27 -2.13
N ASN A 61 10.63 10.18 -1.38
CA ASN A 61 10.86 11.59 -1.77
C ASN A 61 12.01 11.77 -2.78
N SER A 62 12.60 10.68 -3.27
CA SER A 62 13.74 10.73 -4.19
C SER A 62 13.27 10.64 -5.65
N LYS A 63 13.17 11.82 -6.28
CA LYS A 63 13.01 12.07 -7.72
C LYS A 63 11.79 11.41 -8.37
N ASP A 64 10.90 12.25 -8.91
CA ASP A 64 9.81 11.81 -9.78
C ASP A 64 10.35 10.81 -10.83
N ASN A 65 9.75 9.62 -10.88
CA ASN A 65 10.05 8.48 -11.77
C ASN A 65 11.08 7.45 -11.31
N SER A 66 11.59 7.50 -10.07
CA SER A 66 12.35 6.37 -9.53
C SER A 66 11.41 5.27 -9.04
N LEU A 67 11.32 4.16 -9.78
CA LEU A 67 10.49 3.00 -9.45
C LEU A 67 11.30 2.00 -8.61
N MET A 68 10.74 1.51 -7.50
CA MET A 68 11.40 0.50 -6.67
C MET A 68 10.83 -0.90 -6.92
N GLY A 69 9.54 -1.05 -7.19
CA GLY A 69 8.96 -2.35 -7.52
C GLY A 69 7.44 -2.38 -7.55
N VAL A 70 6.89 -3.57 -7.79
CA VAL A 70 5.45 -3.83 -7.75
C VAL A 70 5.03 -4.16 -6.32
N LEU A 71 3.95 -3.53 -5.86
CA LEU A 71 3.32 -3.77 -4.58
C LEU A 71 1.89 -4.26 -4.79
N ASN A 72 1.55 -5.36 -4.10
CA ASN A 72 0.20 -5.93 -4.08
C ASN A 72 -0.43 -5.63 -2.72
N ILE A 73 -1.27 -4.61 -2.66
CA ILE A 73 -1.89 -4.15 -1.41
C ILE A 73 -3.27 -4.81 -1.26
N PRO A 74 -3.55 -5.58 -0.20
CA PRO A 74 -4.88 -6.12 0.05
C PRO A 74 -5.93 -5.00 0.11
N LEU A 75 -7.01 -5.12 -0.66
CA LEU A 75 -8.04 -4.08 -0.74
C LEU A 75 -8.68 -3.76 0.61
N LYS A 76 -8.76 -4.75 1.50
CA LYS A 76 -9.28 -4.61 2.87
C LYS A 76 -8.38 -3.78 3.80
N TRP A 77 -7.13 -3.56 3.42
CA TRP A 77 -6.13 -2.84 4.23
C TRP A 77 -5.93 -1.41 3.75
N ILE A 78 -6.53 -1.04 2.61
CA ILE A 78 -6.45 0.32 2.10
C ILE A 78 -7.44 1.20 2.87
N ARG A 79 -6.92 2.27 3.46
CA ARG A 79 -7.74 3.27 4.15
C ARG A 79 -8.14 4.40 3.23
N LYS A 80 -7.22 4.80 2.35
CA LYS A 80 -7.38 6.00 1.52
C LYS A 80 -6.60 5.91 0.23
N ILE A 81 -7.22 6.39 -0.85
CA ILE A 81 -6.59 6.59 -2.15
C ILE A 81 -6.92 8.00 -2.62
N ARG A 82 -5.92 8.71 -3.15
CA ARG A 82 -6.08 10.00 -3.83
C ARG A 82 -5.44 9.95 -5.20
#